data_AF-A0A8S3KFE6-F1
#
_entry.id   AF-A0A8S3KFE6-F1
#
_cell.length_a   1.000
_cell.length_b   1.000
_cell.length_c   1.000
_cell.angle_alpha   90.00
_cell.angle_beta   90.00
_cell.angle_gamma   90.00
#
_symmetry.space_group_name_H-M   'P 1'
#
loop_
_entity.id
_entity.type
_entity.pdbx_description
1 polymer ?
#
loop_
_entity_poly.entity_id
_entity_poly.type
_entity_poly.pdbx_seq_one_letter_code
_entity_poly.pdbx_strand_id
1 'polypeptide(L)'
;TPLKNAGIYTRIVEYNDWIQSIINNCTIPSPSRATTTTVRMTTKPVKPSVEYRCNTTSTCGCGATPVAITSTRIVGGEDAREHSWSMIASLRLEFPHLHDCGGTILSNSYILTAAHCHIGPVSNPSVGFSVVVGMTHISDSEVIQRTVDRIYIHPNYIG
;
A
#
# COMPACT_ATOMS: atom_id res chain seq x y z
N THR A 1 15.32 -10.55 -23.48
CA THR A 1 15.82 -9.26 -22.95
C THR A 1 15.31 -9.11 -21.53
N PRO A 2 16.15 -9.02 -20.48
CA PRO A 2 15.64 -8.93 -19.12
C PRO A 2 15.02 -7.55 -18.91
N LEU A 3 13.76 -7.51 -18.48
CA LEU A 3 13.02 -6.30 -18.11
C LEU A 3 13.78 -5.56 -16.99
N LYS A 4 14.54 -4.53 -17.34
CA LYS A 4 15.41 -3.80 -16.40
C LYS A 4 14.64 -2.98 -15.35
N ASN A 5 13.33 -2.80 -15.48
CA ASN A 5 12.54 -1.88 -14.64
C ASN A 5 11.21 -2.48 -14.14
N ALA A 6 11.17 -3.76 -13.77
CA ALA A 6 9.95 -4.33 -13.17
C ALA A 6 9.81 -3.89 -11.71
N GLY A 7 9.14 -2.76 -11.50
CA GLY A 7 8.56 -2.37 -10.21
C GLY A 7 7.11 -1.98 -10.46
N ILE A 8 6.18 -2.53 -9.66
CA ILE A 8 4.76 -2.19 -9.74
C ILE A 8 4.56 -0.98 -8.83
N TYR A 9 4.33 0.20 -9.43
CA TYR A 9 4.00 1.41 -8.69
C TYR A 9 2.66 1.94 -9.16
N THR A 10 1.81 2.32 -8.23
CA THR A 10 0.65 3.16 -8.50
C THR A 10 0.86 4.52 -7.84
N ARG A 11 0.43 5.59 -8.50
CA ARG A 11 0.48 6.94 -7.96
C ARG A 11 -0.73 7.15 -7.04
N ILE A 12 -0.65 6.64 -5.81
CA ILE A 12 -1.74 6.67 -4.82
C ILE A 12 -2.30 8.09 -4.61
N VAL A 13 -1.47 9.11 -4.76
CA VAL A 13 -1.85 10.52 -4.56
C VAL A 13 -2.93 11.01 -5.51
N GLU A 14 -3.11 10.38 -6.68
CA GLU A 14 -4.20 10.70 -7.60
C GLU A 14 -5.57 10.23 -7.07
N TYR A 15 -5.57 9.30 -6.12
CA TYR A 15 -6.77 8.73 -5.51
C TYR A 15 -7.01 9.25 -4.09
N ASN A 16 -6.18 10.17 -3.58
CA ASN A 16 -6.21 10.58 -2.18
C ASN A 16 -7.59 11.13 -1.78
N ASP A 17 -8.20 11.99 -2.59
CA ASP A 17 -9.52 12.57 -2.28
C ASP A 17 -10.61 11.50 -2.16
N TRP A 18 -10.61 10.53 -3.07
CA TRP A 18 -11.55 9.40 -3.02
C TRP A 18 -11.28 8.50 -1.82
N ILE A 19 -10.02 8.16 -1.54
CA ILE A 19 -9.66 7.35 -0.37
C ILE A 19 -10.13 8.05 0.90
N GLN A 20 -9.85 9.35 1.05
CA GLN A 20 -10.22 10.17 2.21
C GLN A 20 -11.73 10.24 2.42
N SER A 21 -12.53 10.14 1.35
CA SER A 21 -14.00 10.07 1.47
C SER A 21 -14.52 8.77 2.09
N ILE A 22 -13.67 7.73 2.15
CA ILE A 22 -14.00 6.42 2.71
C ILE A 22 -13.40 6.26 4.11
N ILE A 23 -12.15 6.67 4.31
CA ILE A 23 -11.42 6.48 5.57
C ILE A 23 -11.81 7.52 6.62
N ASN A 24 -12.98 7.33 7.23
CA ASN A 24 -13.42 8.15 8.35
C ASN A 24 -12.43 7.98 9.53
N ASN A 25 -11.86 9.08 10.02
CA ASN A 25 -10.87 9.17 11.11
C ASN A 25 -9.40 8.94 10.74
N CYS A 26 -9.04 9.05 9.47
CA CYS A 26 -7.64 9.06 9.07
C CYS A 26 -7.39 10.18 8.05
N THR A 27 -6.27 10.91 8.20
CA THR A 27 -5.82 11.86 7.18
C THR A 27 -4.48 11.38 6.64
N ILE A 28 -4.52 10.72 5.48
CA ILE A 28 -3.31 10.40 4.71
C ILE A 28 -2.63 11.71 4.29
N PRO A 29 -1.29 11.82 4.37
CA PRO A 29 -0.56 12.98 3.91
C PRO A 29 -0.92 13.33 2.45
N SER A 30 -1.55 14.48 2.25
CA SER A 30 -1.69 15.08 0.93
C SER A 30 -0.34 15.71 0.54
N PRO A 31 0.02 15.77 -0.76
CA PRO A 31 1.20 16.52 -1.18
C PRO A 31 1.15 17.94 -0.61
N SER A 32 1.99 18.24 0.38
CA SER A 32 2.28 19.63 0.70
C SER A 32 3.04 20.20 -0.50
N ARG A 33 2.56 21.34 -0.98
CA ARG A 33 3.16 22.06 -2.11
C ARG A 33 4.67 22.13 -1.90
N ALA A 34 5.44 21.65 -2.88
CA ALA A 34 6.89 21.51 -2.81
C ALA A 34 7.53 22.71 -2.09
N THR A 35 8.16 22.47 -0.95
CA THR A 35 9.09 23.44 -0.38
C THR A 35 10.20 23.58 -1.42
N THR A 36 10.29 24.76 -2.04
CA THR A 36 11.38 25.06 -2.95
C THR A 36 12.63 25.12 -2.08
N THR A 37 13.31 23.99 -1.90
CA THR A 37 14.66 23.99 -1.34
C THR A 37 15.48 24.83 -2.31
N THR A 38 16.10 25.90 -1.82
CA THR A 38 17.04 26.73 -2.56
C THR A 38 18.25 25.86 -2.90
N VAL A 39 18.15 25.03 -3.94
CA VAL A 39 19.24 24.19 -4.41
C VAL A 39 20.20 25.08 -5.19
N ARG A 40 21.46 25.04 -4.78
CA ARG A 40 22.61 25.62 -5.47
C ARG A 40 22.50 25.35 -6.98
N MET A 41 22.56 26.41 -7.79
CA MET A 41 22.34 26.37 -9.24
C MET A 41 23.07 25.19 -9.88
N THR A 42 22.32 24.23 -10.41
CA THR A 42 22.80 23.25 -11.39
C THR A 42 22.08 23.51 -12.70
N THR A 43 22.78 23.36 -13.82
CA THR A 43 22.34 23.75 -15.17
C THR A 43 21.27 22.83 -15.78
N LYS A 44 20.73 21.88 -15.02
CA LYS A 44 19.65 20.99 -15.48
C LYS A 44 18.32 21.44 -14.88
N PRO A 45 17.23 21.52 -15.67
CA PRO A 45 15.90 21.78 -15.13
C PRO A 45 15.52 20.64 -14.17
N VAL A 46 15.54 20.94 -12.87
CA VAL A 46 15.12 20.01 -11.83
C VAL A 46 13.59 19.97 -11.86
N LYS A 47 13.02 18.86 -12.33
CA LYS A 47 11.58 18.58 -12.13
C LYS A 47 11.31 18.70 -10.62
N PRO A 48 10.34 19.51 -10.17
CA PRO A 48 10.06 19.64 -8.75
C PRO A 48 9.82 18.25 -8.14
N SER A 49 10.74 17.82 -7.28
CA SER A 49 10.58 16.57 -6.53
C SER A 49 9.58 16.85 -5.42
N VAL A 50 8.34 16.41 -5.61
CA VAL A 50 7.36 16.38 -4.52
C VAL A 50 7.77 15.24 -3.60
N GLU A 51 8.27 15.58 -2.42
CA GLU A 51 8.62 14.61 -1.38
C GLU A 51 7.39 14.35 -0.51
N TYR A 52 6.93 13.10 -0.49
CA TYR A 52 5.85 12.67 0.39
C TYR A 52 6.45 12.22 1.71
N ARG A 53 6.28 13.04 2.75
CA ARG A 53 6.70 12.70 4.11
C ARG A 53 5.52 12.12 4.85
N CYS A 54 5.70 10.89 5.33
CA CYS A 54 4.80 10.32 6.31
C CYS A 54 4.91 11.09 7.64
N ASN A 55 3.77 11.47 8.21
CA ASN A 55 3.72 11.98 9.57
C ASN A 55 3.69 10.80 10.55
N THR A 56 4.83 10.46 11.15
CA THR A 56 4.96 9.32 12.08
C THR A 56 4.15 9.47 13.37
N THR A 57 3.62 10.66 13.66
CA THR A 57 2.69 10.90 14.78
C THR A 57 1.23 10.62 14.41
N SER A 58 0.93 10.40 13.12
CA SER A 58 -0.39 10.01 12.66
C SER A 58 -0.73 8.59 13.10
N THR A 59 -1.99 8.35 13.45
CA THR A 59 -2.52 7.02 13.80
C THR A 59 -2.74 6.11 12.57
N CYS A 60 -2.45 6.63 11.38
CA CYS A 60 -2.78 5.98 10.11
C CYS A 60 -1.97 6.56 8.94
N GLY A 61 -2.00 5.88 7.78
CA GLY A 61 -1.36 6.29 6.53
C GLY A 61 0.17 6.16 6.52
N CYS A 62 0.73 5.59 7.59
CA CYS A 62 2.14 5.65 7.93
C CYS A 62 2.60 4.34 8.57
N GLY A 63 3.72 3.80 8.07
CA GLY A 63 4.36 2.66 8.71
C GLY A 63 4.92 3.03 10.07
N ALA A 64 4.74 2.15 11.06
CA ALA A 64 5.30 2.33 12.39
C ALA A 64 6.84 2.31 12.38
N THR A 65 7.43 1.66 11.37
CA THR A 65 8.86 1.47 11.20
C THR A 65 9.36 2.25 9.97
N PRO A 66 10.30 3.20 10.11
CA PRO A 66 10.93 3.81 8.95
C PRO A 66 11.79 2.76 8.25
N VAL A 67 11.55 2.56 6.95
CA VAL A 67 12.35 1.64 6.13
C VAL A 67 13.24 2.43 5.20
N ALA A 68 14.55 2.16 5.25
CA ALA A 68 15.50 2.69 4.29
C ALA A 68 15.36 1.91 2.98
N ILE A 69 14.78 2.53 1.96
CA ILE A 69 14.66 1.92 0.64
C ILE A 69 15.99 2.07 -0.09
N THR A 70 16.81 1.02 -0.09
CA THR A 70 18.13 0.97 -0.75
C THR A 70 18.03 0.53 -2.22
N SER A 71 16.94 -0.16 -2.58
CA SER A 71 16.62 -0.61 -3.92
C SER A 71 15.13 -0.46 -4.17
N THR A 72 14.76 -0.07 -5.39
CA THR A 72 13.37 0.02 -5.81
C THR A 72 12.84 -1.33 -6.32
N ARG A 73 13.69 -2.35 -6.48
CA ARG A 73 13.33 -3.61 -7.15
C ARG A 73 13.24 -4.77 -6.16
N ILE A 74 12.15 -5.53 -6.26
CA ILE A 74 11.93 -6.77 -5.49
C ILE A 74 12.61 -7.97 -6.17
N VAL A 75 12.49 -8.11 -7.50
CA VAL A 75 13.10 -9.24 -8.22
C VAL A 75 14.63 -9.12 -8.19
N GLY A 76 15.32 -10.08 -7.57
CA GLY A 76 16.76 -9.98 -7.32
C GLY A 76 17.11 -8.97 -6.22
N GLY A 77 16.12 -8.61 -5.40
CA GLY A 77 16.33 -7.97 -4.10
C GLY A 77 16.73 -9.00 -3.03
N GLU A 78 16.64 -8.58 -1.78
CA GLU A 78 16.93 -9.38 -0.60
C GLU A 78 15.66 -9.60 0.22
N ASP A 79 15.67 -10.62 1.08
CA ASP A 79 14.57 -10.87 2.00
C ASP A 79 14.37 -9.68 2.94
N ALA A 80 13.12 -9.31 3.16
CA ALA A 80 12.77 -8.27 4.11
C ALA A 80 13.18 -8.69 5.52
N ARG A 81 13.85 -7.79 6.26
CA ARG A 81 14.05 -7.99 7.69
C ARG A 81 12.69 -8.14 8.37
N GLU A 82 12.60 -9.10 9.28
CA GLU A 82 11.39 -9.38 10.03
C GLU A 82 10.76 -8.10 10.61
N HIS A 83 9.45 -7.94 10.40
CA HIS A 83 8.64 -6.78 10.82
C HIS A 83 9.06 -5.39 10.31
N SER A 84 10.07 -5.30 9.42
CA SER A 84 10.52 -3.99 8.90
C SER A 84 9.47 -3.32 8.03
N TRP A 85 8.71 -4.09 7.26
CA TRP A 85 7.60 -3.62 6.41
C TRP A 85 6.24 -3.85 7.06
N SER A 86 6.04 -3.23 8.24
CA SER A 86 4.85 -3.41 9.09
C SER A 86 3.50 -3.11 8.43
N MET A 87 3.49 -2.43 7.28
CA MET A 87 2.28 -2.05 6.55
C MET A 87 1.82 -3.10 5.53
N ILE A 88 2.59 -4.17 5.30
CA ILE A 88 2.24 -5.18 4.29
C ILE A 88 1.11 -6.07 4.80
N ALA A 89 0.13 -6.29 3.94
CA ALA A 89 -0.97 -7.21 4.16
C ALA A 89 -1.01 -8.28 3.05
N SER A 90 -1.40 -9.49 3.43
CA SER A 90 -1.70 -10.59 2.52
C SER A 90 -3.21 -10.71 2.39
N LEU A 91 -3.73 -10.47 1.19
CA LEU A 91 -5.12 -10.78 0.85
C LEU A 91 -5.18 -12.25 0.45
N ARG A 92 -6.09 -12.99 1.10
CA ARG A 92 -6.24 -14.42 0.92
C ARG A 92 -7.69 -14.76 0.60
N LEU A 93 -7.87 -15.81 -0.19
CA LEU A 93 -9.17 -16.43 -0.41
C LEU A 93 -9.60 -17.14 0.88
N GLU A 94 -10.88 -17.06 1.27
CA GLU A 94 -11.38 -17.82 2.44
C GLU A 94 -11.29 -19.33 2.22
N PHE A 95 -11.47 -19.81 1.00
CA PHE A 95 -11.22 -21.21 0.65
C PHE A 95 -10.44 -21.25 -0.67
N PRO A 96 -9.22 -21.80 -0.71
CA PRO A 96 -8.55 -22.65 0.29
C PRO A 96 -7.51 -21.92 1.17
N HIS A 97 -7.78 -20.70 1.65
CA HIS A 97 -6.82 -19.92 2.47
C HIS A 97 -5.50 -19.56 1.78
N LEU A 98 -5.50 -19.46 0.45
CA LEU A 98 -4.32 -19.13 -0.33
C LEU A 98 -4.15 -17.62 -0.50
N HIS A 99 -2.90 -17.17 -0.49
CA HIS A 99 -2.54 -15.82 -0.90
C HIS A 99 -2.89 -15.59 -2.36
N ASP A 100 -3.49 -14.45 -2.60
CA ASP A 100 -3.93 -14.02 -3.92
C ASP A 100 -3.29 -12.68 -4.30
N CYS A 101 -3.38 -11.69 -3.40
CA CYS A 101 -2.86 -10.34 -3.66
C CYS A 101 -2.20 -9.71 -2.44
N GLY A 102 -1.37 -8.71 -2.69
CA GLY A 102 -0.81 -7.84 -1.65
C GLY A 102 -1.77 -6.70 -1.28
N GLY A 103 -1.58 -6.15 -0.09
CA GLY A 103 -2.24 -4.94 0.37
C GLY A 103 -1.34 -4.08 1.25
N THR A 104 -1.79 -2.86 1.51
CA THR A 104 -1.13 -1.91 2.41
C THR A 104 -2.12 -1.51 3.50
N ILE A 105 -1.74 -1.69 4.76
CA ILE A 105 -2.52 -1.20 5.89
C ILE A 105 -2.60 0.32 5.79
N LEU A 106 -3.79 0.91 5.83
CA LEU A 106 -3.95 2.36 5.94
C LEU A 106 -4.26 2.76 7.37
N SER A 107 -5.06 1.98 8.07
CA SER A 107 -5.38 2.17 9.48
C SER A 107 -5.81 0.85 10.11
N ASN A 108 -6.24 0.88 11.37
CA ASN A 108 -6.73 -0.31 12.09
C ASN A 108 -7.90 -1.04 11.41
N SER A 109 -8.58 -0.42 10.44
CA SER A 109 -9.77 -1.01 9.80
C SER A 109 -9.82 -0.86 8.28
N TYR A 110 -8.75 -0.36 7.64
CA TYR A 110 -8.72 -0.16 6.20
C TYR A 110 -7.42 -0.67 5.59
N ILE A 111 -7.54 -1.48 4.55
CA ILE A 111 -6.46 -1.95 3.69
C ILE A 111 -6.65 -1.35 2.29
N LEU A 112 -5.58 -0.83 1.71
CA LEU A 112 -5.51 -0.43 0.31
C LEU A 112 -4.93 -1.58 -0.52
N THR A 113 -5.54 -1.87 -1.67
CA THR A 113 -5.03 -2.84 -2.65
C THR A 113 -5.37 -2.39 -4.07
N ALA A 114 -4.89 -3.13 -5.07
CA ALA A 114 -5.27 -2.89 -6.45
C ALA A 114 -6.72 -3.34 -6.70
N ALA A 115 -7.46 -2.58 -7.50
CA ALA A 115 -8.85 -2.91 -7.80
C ALA A 115 -8.99 -4.29 -8.47
N HIS A 116 -8.05 -4.74 -9.30
CA HIS A 116 -8.10 -6.07 -9.92
C HIS A 116 -7.91 -7.25 -8.95
N CYS A 117 -7.51 -6.98 -7.69
CA CYS A 117 -7.37 -8.00 -6.65
C CYS A 117 -8.70 -8.40 -5.99
N HIS A 118 -9.84 -7.86 -6.43
CA HIS A 118 -11.13 -8.35 -5.98
C HIS A 118 -11.50 -9.63 -6.75
N ILE A 119 -11.78 -10.69 -6.00
CA ILE A 119 -12.23 -11.99 -6.49
C ILE A 119 -13.53 -12.31 -5.77
N GLY A 120 -14.61 -11.75 -6.28
CA GLY A 120 -15.95 -11.94 -5.74
C GLY A 120 -16.94 -11.11 -6.54
N PRO A 121 -18.20 -11.54 -6.69
CA PRO A 121 -19.19 -10.70 -7.34
C PRO A 121 -19.33 -9.40 -6.54
N VAL A 122 -19.37 -8.26 -7.25
CA VAL A 122 -19.52 -6.92 -6.67
C VAL A 122 -20.74 -6.85 -5.71
N SER A 123 -21.72 -7.73 -5.93
CA SER A 123 -22.92 -7.86 -5.09
C SER A 123 -22.66 -8.40 -3.68
N ASN A 124 -21.54 -9.10 -3.41
CA ASN A 124 -21.17 -9.53 -2.06
C ASN A 124 -19.64 -9.62 -1.89
N PRO A 125 -18.94 -8.47 -1.78
CA PRO A 125 -17.48 -8.41 -1.78
C PRO A 125 -16.83 -9.00 -0.51
N SER A 126 -17.62 -9.20 0.54
CA SER A 126 -17.21 -9.68 1.86
C SER A 126 -17.03 -11.19 1.91
N VAL A 127 -17.76 -11.92 1.04
CA VAL A 127 -17.73 -13.37 0.98
C VAL A 127 -16.52 -13.79 0.15
N GLY A 128 -15.55 -14.46 0.79
CA GLY A 128 -14.41 -15.04 0.09
C GLY A 128 -13.06 -14.38 0.34
N PHE A 129 -12.97 -13.31 1.15
CA PHE A 129 -11.67 -12.69 1.50
C PHE A 129 -11.36 -12.67 3.00
N SER A 130 -10.10 -12.98 3.29
CA SER A 130 -9.46 -12.61 4.55
C SER A 130 -8.21 -11.77 4.31
N VAL A 131 -7.91 -10.92 5.29
CA VAL A 131 -6.69 -10.15 5.38
C VAL A 131 -5.84 -10.79 6.47
N VAL A 132 -4.58 -11.08 6.14
CA VAL A 132 -3.57 -11.58 7.08
C VAL A 132 -2.43 -10.57 7.19
N VAL A 133 -2.08 -10.18 8.41
CA VAL A 133 -1.00 -9.22 8.72
C VAL A 133 -0.09 -9.76 9.83
N GLY A 134 1.08 -9.16 9.99
CA GLY A 134 2.06 -9.54 11.01
C GLY A 134 3.03 -10.65 10.59
N MET A 135 2.96 -11.10 9.33
CA MET A 135 3.81 -12.15 8.75
C MET A 135 5.00 -11.56 7.99
N THR A 136 6.13 -12.28 8.01
CA THR A 136 7.28 -12.09 7.13
C THR A 136 7.33 -13.19 6.06
N HIS A 137 7.01 -14.44 6.44
CA HIS A 137 6.82 -15.55 5.53
C HIS A 137 5.35 -15.95 5.44
N ILE A 138 4.91 -16.38 4.27
CA ILE A 138 3.51 -16.81 4.05
C ILE A 138 3.07 -17.97 4.96
N SER A 139 4.04 -18.77 5.41
CA SER A 139 3.88 -19.92 6.31
C SER A 139 3.86 -19.58 7.80
N ASP A 140 4.05 -18.31 8.18
CA ASP A 140 4.06 -17.89 9.58
C ASP A 140 2.72 -18.22 10.26
N SER A 141 2.78 -18.78 11.47
CA SER A 141 1.59 -19.15 12.25
C SER A 141 1.12 -18.05 13.20
N GLU A 142 2.03 -17.17 13.65
CA GLU A 142 1.72 -16.06 14.55
C GLU A 142 1.27 -14.84 13.74
N VAL A 143 -0.01 -14.85 13.34
CA VAL A 143 -0.58 -13.81 12.46
C VAL A 143 -1.89 -13.26 12.99
N ILE A 144 -2.23 -12.05 12.55
CA ILE A 144 -3.57 -11.50 12.74
C ILE A 144 -4.35 -11.69 11.45
N GLN A 145 -5.38 -12.53 11.50
CA GLN A 145 -6.32 -12.75 10.40
C GLN A 145 -7.67 -12.10 10.69
N ARG A 146 -8.23 -11.39 9.70
CA ARG A 146 -9.55 -10.75 9.77
C ARG A 146 -10.32 -11.00 8.47
N THR A 147 -11.64 -11.15 8.58
CA THR A 147 -12.53 -11.16 7.41
C THR A 147 -12.76 -9.75 6.90
N VAL A 148 -13.13 -9.62 5.63
CA VAL A 148 -13.42 -8.33 5.00
C VAL A 148 -14.90 -8.02 5.16
N ASP A 149 -15.24 -6.88 5.81
CA ASP A 149 -16.63 -6.43 5.93
C ASP A 149 -17.15 -5.80 4.63
N ARG A 150 -16.32 -5.02 3.95
CA ARG A 150 -16.70 -4.30 2.73
C ARG A 150 -15.50 -4.00 1.85
N ILE A 151 -15.72 -4.01 0.54
CA ILE A 151 -14.75 -3.55 -0.46
C ILE A 151 -15.30 -2.29 -1.14
N TYR A 152 -14.47 -1.26 -1.20
CA TYR A 152 -14.75 -0.05 -1.97
C TYR A 152 -13.89 -0.08 -3.24
N ILE A 153 -14.54 -0.13 -4.40
CA ILE A 153 -13.88 -0.08 -5.70
C ILE A 153 -13.99 1.34 -6.23
N HIS A 154 -12.89 1.89 -6.75
CA HIS A 154 -12.90 3.24 -7.33
C HIS A 154 -13.90 3.31 -8.50
N PRO A 155 -14.77 4.32 -8.57
CA PRO A 155 -15.87 4.37 -9.54
C PRO A 155 -15.40 4.39 -11.01
N ASN A 156 -14.17 4.84 -11.26
CA ASN A 156 -13.58 4.87 -12.60
C ASN A 156 -12.79 3.61 -12.96
N TYR A 157 -12.76 2.58 -12.11
CA TYR A 157 -12.13 1.31 -12.46
C TYR A 157 -13.01 0.53 -13.45
N ILE A 158 -12.44 0.20 -14.62
CA ILE A 158 -13.20 -0.37 -15.75
C ILE A 158 -12.98 -1.87 -15.99
N GLY A 159 -12.12 -2.54 -15.21
CA GLY A 159 -11.86 -3.98 -15.34
C GLY A 159 -10.89 -4.32 -16.45
#